data_AF-A0A817JKY3-F1
#
_entry.id   AF-A0A817JKY3-F1
#
_cell.length_a   1.000
_cell.length_b   1.000
_cell.length_c   1.000
_cell.angle_alpha   90.00
_cell.angle_beta   90.00
_cell.angle_gamma   90.00
#
_symmetry.space_group_name_H-M   'P 1'
#
loop_
_entity.id
_entity.type
_entity.pdbx_description
1 polymer ?
#
loop_
_entity_poly.entity_id
_entity_poly.type
_entity_poly.pdbx_seq_one_letter_code
_entity_poly.pdbx_strand_id
1 'polypeptide(L)'
;MKDKLTFQDETNITIRRRIAAEKLLIGFKTSAFLAYCSPFSYEIRQELLYNQWKNNLYDKNILLTKNFQIENFLSTNIEISEWISQGLPADEFSIQNGILTLQTNRFPFCIDPQLQALLWIKNREKKFF
;
A
#
# COMPACT_ATOMS: atom_id res chain seq x y z
N MET A 1 33.62 -10.97 -30.18
CA MET A 1 32.19 -10.72 -30.50
C MET A 1 31.23 -11.55 -29.60
N LYS A 2 31.62 -12.76 -29.16
CA LYS A 2 30.82 -13.60 -28.23
C LYS A 2 30.73 -13.05 -26.79
N ASP A 3 31.71 -12.26 -26.34
CA ASP A 3 31.76 -11.75 -24.95
C ASP A 3 30.79 -10.59 -24.68
N LYS A 4 30.35 -9.87 -25.71
CA LYS A 4 29.36 -8.79 -25.55
C LYS A 4 27.94 -9.32 -25.37
N LEU A 5 27.59 -10.41 -26.05
CA LEU A 5 26.27 -11.06 -25.89
C LEU A 5 26.12 -11.69 -24.50
N THR A 6 27.13 -12.41 -24.03
CA THR A 6 27.12 -13.04 -22.69
C THR A 6 27.06 -12.00 -21.56
N PHE A 7 27.75 -10.87 -21.68
CA PHE A 7 27.67 -9.78 -20.71
C PHE A 7 26.31 -9.05 -20.73
N GLN A 8 25.71 -8.87 -21.91
CA GLN A 8 24.35 -8.31 -22.03
C GLN A 8 23.27 -9.24 -21.45
N ASP A 9 23.46 -10.55 -21.56
CA ASP A 9 22.56 -11.55 -20.98
C ASP A 9 22.66 -11.59 -19.44
N GLU A 10 23.88 -11.54 -18.87
CA GLU A 10 24.07 -11.48 -17.41
C GLU A 10 23.52 -10.20 -16.77
N THR A 11 23.70 -9.06 -17.45
CA THR A 11 23.13 -7.78 -17.00
C THR A 11 21.60 -7.79 -17.06
N ASN A 12 21.01 -8.35 -18.12
CA ASN A 12 19.55 -8.52 -18.22
C ASN A 12 18.99 -9.47 -17.15
N ILE A 13 19.68 -10.57 -16.84
CA ILE A 13 19.28 -11.49 -15.76
C ILE A 13 19.31 -10.78 -14.40
N THR A 14 20.35 -9.98 -14.15
CA THR A 14 20.51 -9.22 -12.91
C THR A 14 19.43 -8.15 -12.75
N ILE A 15 19.12 -7.42 -13.82
CA ILE A 15 18.03 -6.44 -13.86
C ILE A 15 16.67 -7.11 -13.59
N ARG A 16 16.39 -8.23 -14.25
CA ARG A 16 15.13 -8.97 -14.03
C ARG A 16 14.98 -9.48 -12.59
N ARG A 17 16.06 -10.00 -12.00
CA ARG A 17 16.07 -10.42 -10.59
C ARG A 17 15.79 -9.25 -9.65
N ARG A 18 16.35 -8.08 -9.92
CA ARG A 18 16.11 -6.86 -9.15
C ARG A 18 14.66 -6.40 -9.23
N ILE A 19 14.09 -6.35 -10.44
CA ILE A 19 12.68 -5.98 -10.65
C ILE A 19 11.75 -6.99 -9.97
N ALA A 20 12.05 -8.29 -10.06
CA ALA A 20 11.26 -9.34 -9.40
C ALA A 20 11.30 -9.22 -7.88
N ALA A 21 12.47 -8.95 -7.29
CA ALA A 21 12.63 -8.74 -5.85
C ALA A 21 11.85 -7.51 -5.35
N GLU A 22 11.91 -6.39 -6.09
CA GLU A 22 11.16 -5.18 -5.77
C GLU A 22 9.63 -5.43 -5.81
N LYS A 23 9.14 -6.16 -6.82
CA LYS A 23 7.71 -6.53 -6.90
C LYS A 23 7.27 -7.41 -5.73
N LEU A 24 8.11 -8.38 -5.34
CA LEU A 24 7.81 -9.29 -4.24
C LEU A 24 7.73 -8.55 -2.90
N LEU A 25 8.61 -7.57 -2.68
CA LEU A 25 8.58 -6.70 -1.52
C LEU A 25 7.30 -5.88 -1.44
N ILE A 26 6.94 -5.21 -2.55
CA ILE A 26 5.74 -4.37 -2.61
C ILE A 26 4.52 -5.25 -2.29
N GLY A 27 4.41 -6.41 -2.94
CA GLY A 27 3.33 -7.37 -2.71
C GLY A 27 3.26 -7.86 -1.26
N PHE A 28 4.40 -8.13 -0.62
CA PHE A 28 4.43 -8.52 0.80
C PHE A 28 3.89 -7.41 1.70
N LYS A 29 4.38 -6.17 1.56
CA LYS A 29 3.95 -5.06 2.41
C LYS A 29 2.48 -4.70 2.21
N THR A 30 2.00 -4.69 0.96
CA THR A 30 0.61 -4.36 0.65
C THR A 30 -0.36 -5.42 1.16
N SER A 31 -0.03 -6.70 0.96
CA SER A 31 -0.86 -7.79 1.47
C SER A 31 -0.86 -7.85 3.00
N ALA A 32 0.30 -7.67 3.65
CA ALA A 32 0.38 -7.63 5.10
C ALA A 32 -0.40 -6.46 5.70
N PHE A 33 -0.37 -5.29 5.06
CA PHE A 33 -1.16 -4.13 5.46
C PHE A 33 -2.67 -4.41 5.41
N LEU A 34 -3.18 -4.89 4.27
CA LEU A 34 -4.60 -5.21 4.11
C LEU A 34 -5.08 -6.33 5.04
N ALA A 35 -4.22 -7.30 5.34
CA ALA A 35 -4.57 -8.46 6.15
C ALA A 35 -4.54 -8.17 7.66
N TYR A 36 -3.59 -7.36 8.14
CA TYR A 36 -3.28 -7.26 9.58
C TYR A 36 -3.30 -5.85 10.15
N CYS A 37 -3.15 -4.80 9.34
CA CYS A 37 -2.96 -3.45 9.86
C CYS A 37 -4.25 -2.70 10.18
N SER A 38 -5.41 -3.19 9.74
CA SER A 38 -6.72 -2.56 9.94
C SER A 38 -7.02 -2.11 11.39
N PRO A 39 -6.82 -2.94 12.44
CA PRO A 39 -7.16 -2.56 13.81
C PRO A 39 -6.14 -1.62 14.49
N PHE A 40 -4.98 -1.38 13.90
CA PHE A 40 -3.91 -0.60 14.54
C PHE A 40 -4.05 0.91 14.29
N SER A 41 -3.52 1.71 15.22
CA SER A 41 -3.40 3.16 15.06
C SER A 41 -2.40 3.52 13.96
N TYR A 42 -2.46 4.77 13.47
CA TYR A 42 -1.54 5.25 12.45
C TYR A 42 -0.07 5.04 12.85
N GLU A 43 0.29 5.36 14.09
CA GLU A 43 1.67 5.28 14.58
C GLU A 43 2.21 3.84 14.52
N ILE A 44 1.39 2.87 14.94
CA ILE A 44 1.76 1.45 14.89
C ILE A 44 1.89 0.99 13.43
N ARG A 45 0.99 1.43 12.54
CA ARG A 45 1.08 1.12 11.11
C ARG A 45 2.38 1.66 10.49
N GLN A 46 2.74 2.90 10.83
CA GLN A 46 3.98 3.52 10.35
C GLN A 46 5.22 2.76 10.85
N GLU A 47 5.25 2.40 12.13
CA GLU A 47 6.34 1.62 12.72
C GLU A 47 6.50 0.25 12.04
N LEU A 48 5.39 -0.45 11.78
CA LEU A 48 5.42 -1.74 11.08
C LEU A 48 5.91 -1.59 9.63
N LEU A 49 5.32 -0.67 8.85
CA LEU A 49 5.56 -0.53 7.41
C LEU A 49 6.96 -0.01 7.07
N TYR A 50 7.42 1.01 7.79
CA TYR A 50 8.59 1.81 7.42
C TYR A 50 9.83 1.53 8.27
N ASN A 51 9.67 0.94 9.45
CA ASN A 51 10.78 0.58 10.33
C ASN A 51 10.93 -0.94 10.44
N GLN A 52 10.02 -1.62 11.13
CA GLN A 52 10.20 -3.04 11.46
C GLN A 52 10.28 -3.94 10.23
N TRP A 53 9.29 -3.87 9.32
CA TRP A 53 9.31 -4.72 8.13
C TRP A 53 10.45 -4.35 7.19
N LYS A 54 10.76 -3.06 7.08
CA LYS A 54 11.90 -2.58 6.28
C LYS A 54 13.22 -3.18 6.79
N ASN A 55 13.47 -3.14 8.10
CA ASN A 55 14.69 -3.68 8.71
C ASN A 55 14.77 -5.21 8.56
N ASN A 56 13.67 -5.91 8.84
CA ASN A 56 13.61 -7.37 8.67
C ASN A 56 13.90 -7.82 7.22
N LEU A 57 13.48 -7.04 6.23
CA LEU A 57 13.73 -7.32 4.82
C LEU A 57 15.16 -6.97 4.41
N TYR A 58 15.71 -5.90 4.98
CA TYR A 58 17.12 -5.53 4.83
C TYR A 58 18.05 -6.64 5.35
N ASP A 59 17.79 -7.16 6.56
CA ASP A 59 18.58 -8.23 7.18
C ASP A 59 18.54 -9.54 6.36
N LYS A 60 17.48 -9.75 5.58
CA LYS A 60 17.32 -10.89 4.66
C LYS A 60 17.94 -10.65 3.28
N ASN A 61 18.67 -9.55 3.09
CA ASN A 61 19.24 -9.13 1.79
C ASN A 61 18.20 -8.99 0.67
N ILE A 62 16.96 -8.63 1.03
CA ILE A 62 15.90 -8.35 0.05
C ILE A 62 16.00 -6.88 -0.36
N LEU A 63 16.12 -6.65 -1.67
CA LEU A 63 16.23 -5.29 -2.23
C LEU A 63 14.97 -4.48 -1.93
N LEU A 64 15.18 -3.27 -1.39
CA LEU A 64 14.12 -2.37 -0.99
C LEU A 64 13.81 -1.32 -2.07
N THR A 65 12.53 -1.13 -2.38
CA THR A 65 12.06 0.01 -3.18
C THR A 65 12.32 1.30 -2.42
N LYS A 66 13.00 2.25 -3.06
CA LYS A 66 13.20 3.60 -2.50
C LYS A 66 11.86 4.35 -2.49
N ASN A 67 11.61 5.14 -1.45
CA ASN A 67 10.42 5.97 -1.31
C ASN A 67 9.10 5.18 -1.42
N PHE A 68 9.06 3.99 -0.81
CA PHE A 68 7.81 3.24 -0.67
C PHE A 68 6.76 4.11 0.02
N GLN A 69 5.56 4.19 -0.52
CA GLN A 69 4.37 4.76 0.13
C GLN A 69 3.21 3.84 -0.18
N ILE A 70 2.55 3.33 0.86
CA ILE A 70 1.57 2.25 0.74
C ILE A 70 0.36 2.69 -0.10
N GLU A 71 -0.02 3.95 0.04
CA GLU A 71 -1.14 4.61 -0.62
C GLU A 71 -0.97 4.58 -2.14
N ASN A 72 0.25 4.84 -2.63
CA ASN A 72 0.56 4.86 -4.07
C ASN A 72 0.47 3.48 -4.73
N PHE A 73 0.50 2.40 -3.96
CA PHE A 73 0.40 1.03 -4.47
C PHE A 73 -1.00 0.45 -4.35
N LEU A 74 -1.79 0.95 -3.40
CA LEU A 74 -3.14 0.48 -3.11
C LEU A 74 -4.22 1.47 -3.56
N SER A 75 -3.85 2.60 -4.15
CA SER A 75 -4.81 3.57 -4.66
C SER A 75 -4.20 4.45 -5.73
N THR A 76 -5.07 5.10 -6.49
CA THR A 76 -4.70 6.10 -7.48
C THR A 76 -5.10 7.49 -6.99
N ASN A 77 -4.40 8.53 -7.46
CA ASN A 77 -4.75 9.92 -7.13
C ASN A 77 -6.19 10.28 -7.53
N ILE A 78 -6.75 9.62 -8.55
CA ILE A 78 -8.13 9.80 -8.99
C ILE A 78 -9.09 9.24 -7.94
N GLU A 79 -8.87 8.02 -7.46
CA GLU A 79 -9.67 7.42 -6.39
C GLU A 79 -9.60 8.24 -5.10
N ILE A 80 -8.39 8.66 -4.68
CA ILE A 80 -8.20 9.47 -3.47
C ILE A 80 -8.96 10.80 -3.61
N SER A 81 -8.83 11.48 -4.75
CA SER A 81 -9.55 12.73 -5.01
C SER A 81 -11.06 12.54 -4.97
N GLU A 82 -11.56 11.42 -5.51
CA GLU A 82 -12.97 11.08 -5.43
C GLU A 82 -13.41 10.84 -3.97
N TRP A 83 -12.64 10.12 -3.16
CA TRP A 83 -12.97 9.90 -1.75
C TRP A 83 -13.00 11.22 -0.96
N ILE A 84 -12.05 12.11 -1.23
CA ILE A 84 -12.03 13.46 -0.62
C ILE A 84 -13.27 14.25 -1.01
N SER A 85 -13.69 14.21 -2.28
CA SER A 85 -14.93 14.85 -2.74
C SER A 85 -16.19 14.27 -2.07
N GLN A 86 -16.13 13.03 -1.60
CA GLN A 86 -17.22 12.35 -0.87
C GLN A 86 -17.20 12.65 0.64
N GLY A 87 -16.21 13.40 1.12
CA GLY A 87 -16.08 13.81 2.52
C GLY A 87 -15.08 13.00 3.34
N LEU A 88 -14.23 12.17 2.72
CA LEU A 88 -13.08 11.59 3.41
C LEU A 88 -12.04 12.70 3.67
N PRO A 89 -11.49 12.83 4.89
CA PRO A 89 -10.40 13.76 5.13
C PRO A 89 -9.15 13.43 4.28
N ALA A 90 -8.39 14.46 3.92
CA ALA A 90 -7.26 14.35 2.99
C ALA A 90 -5.92 13.95 3.65
N ASP A 91 -5.92 13.61 4.94
CA ASP A 91 -4.73 13.16 5.64
C ASP A 91 -4.42 11.67 5.34
N GLU A 92 -3.16 11.29 5.51
CA GLU A 92 -2.68 9.93 5.21
C GLU A 92 -3.42 8.85 6.02
N PHE A 93 -3.77 9.12 7.28
CA PHE A 93 -4.48 8.15 8.11
C PHE A 93 -5.88 7.88 7.58
N SER A 94 -6.62 8.93 7.21
CA SER A 94 -7.93 8.82 6.60
C SER A 94 -7.88 8.12 5.24
N ILE A 95 -6.88 8.42 4.40
CA ILE A 95 -6.67 7.72 3.13
C ILE A 95 -6.38 6.22 3.35
N GLN A 96 -5.52 5.89 4.33
CA GLN A 96 -5.26 4.50 4.70
C GLN A 96 -6.51 3.77 5.18
N ASN A 97 -7.38 4.43 5.96
CA ASN A 97 -8.66 3.85 6.36
C ASN A 97 -9.61 3.69 5.17
N GLY A 98 -9.60 4.61 4.21
CA GLY A 98 -10.32 4.47 2.94
C GLY A 98 -9.88 3.24 2.15
N ILE A 99 -8.56 3.04 2.01
CA ILE A 99 -7.97 1.85 1.39
C ILE A 99 -8.42 0.58 2.11
N LEU A 100 -8.30 0.53 3.44
CA LEU A 100 -8.72 -0.63 4.24
C LEU A 100 -10.22 -0.89 4.17
N THR A 101 -11.03 0.14 3.97
CA THR A 101 -12.49 -0.02 3.82
C THR A 101 -12.84 -0.64 2.46
N LEU A 102 -12.12 -0.27 1.40
CA LEU A 102 -12.50 -0.60 0.03
C LEU A 102 -11.74 -1.77 -0.59
N GLN A 103 -10.50 -2.03 -0.16
CA GLN A 103 -9.64 -3.04 -0.77
C GLN A 103 -9.47 -4.32 0.05
N THR A 104 -10.01 -4.36 1.27
CA THR A 104 -9.99 -5.61 2.03
C THR A 104 -11.05 -6.56 1.51
N ASN A 105 -10.72 -7.86 1.51
CA ASN A 105 -11.62 -8.90 1.02
C ASN A 105 -12.78 -9.23 2.00
N ARG A 106 -12.82 -8.58 3.17
CA ARG A 106 -13.84 -8.77 4.21
C ARG A 106 -14.60 -7.48 4.42
N PHE A 107 -15.84 -7.57 4.89
CA PHE A 107 -16.61 -6.39 5.26
C PHE A 107 -15.90 -5.64 6.42
N PRO A 108 -15.59 -4.35 6.25
CA PRO A 108 -14.91 -3.58 7.26
C PRO A 108 -15.85 -3.29 8.44
N PHE A 109 -15.31 -3.37 9.65
CA PHE A 109 -15.98 -2.92 10.87
C PHE A 109 -15.35 -1.61 11.32
N CYS A 110 -16.06 -0.50 11.09
CA CYS A 110 -15.54 0.85 11.36
C CYS A 110 -15.76 1.23 12.83
N ILE A 111 -14.67 1.47 13.56
CA ILE A 111 -14.70 2.06 14.90
C ILE A 111 -14.56 3.57 14.74
N ASP A 112 -15.67 4.29 14.74
CA ASP A 112 -15.72 5.71 14.37
C ASP A 112 -16.63 6.52 15.30
N PRO A 113 -16.09 7.10 16.39
CA PRO A 113 -16.88 7.92 17.31
C PRO A 113 -17.30 9.27 16.71
N GLN A 114 -16.63 9.74 15.65
CA GLN A 114 -16.89 11.04 15.02
C GLN A 114 -17.85 10.94 13.83
N LEU A 115 -18.27 9.72 13.46
CA LEU A 115 -19.16 9.43 12.34
C LEU A 115 -18.62 9.87 10.97
N GLN A 116 -17.32 10.11 10.84
CA GLN A 116 -16.69 10.48 9.58
C GLN A 116 -16.79 9.38 8.52
N ALA A 117 -16.47 8.14 8.87
CA ALA A 117 -16.57 6.99 7.98
C ALA A 117 -18.03 6.75 7.56
N LEU A 118 -18.98 6.90 8.50
CA LEU A 118 -20.40 6.78 8.20
C LEU A 118 -20.87 7.81 7.16
N LEU A 119 -20.51 9.08 7.36
CA LEU A 119 -20.89 10.16 6.44
C LEU A 119 -20.24 9.98 5.06
N TRP A 120 -18.97 9.62 5.03
CA TRP A 120 -18.24 9.33 3.79
C TRP A 120 -18.88 8.18 3.02
N ILE A 121 -19.13 7.03 3.66
CA ILE A 121 -19.76 5.86 3.02
C ILE A 121 -21.15 6.23 2.50
N LYS A 122 -21.98 6.95 3.28
CA LYS A 122 -23.28 7.41 2.80
C LYS A 122 -23.17 8.29 1.56
N ASN A 123 -22.23 9.24 1.54
CA ASN A 123 -22.03 10.12 0.38
C ASN A 123 -21.50 9.38 -0.85
N ARG A 124 -20.62 8.39 -0.65
CA ARG A 124 -20.12 7.52 -1.71
C ARG A 124 -21.24 6.68 -2.32
N GLU A 125 -22.04 6.03 -1.48
CA GLU A 125 -23.09 5.10 -1.93
C GLU A 125 -24.31 5.83 -2.53
N LYS A 126 -24.49 7.13 -2.29
CA LYS A 126 -25.54 7.94 -2.94
C LYS A 126 -25.56 7.85 -4.46
N LYS A 127 -24.45 7.51 -5.11
CA LYS A 127 -24.44 7.34 -6.58
C LYS A 127 -25.20 6.09 -7.04
N PHE A 128 -25.46 5.14 -6.14
CA PHE A 128 -26.10 3.86 -6.44
C PHE A 128 -27.58 3.78 -6.01
N PHE A 129 -28.10 4.85 -5.41
CA PHE A 129 -29.49 4.98 -4.94
C PHE A 129 -30.11 6.27 -5.47
#